data_AF-A0A9J6ZI53-F1
#
_entry.id   AF-A0A9J6ZI53-F1
#
_cell.length_a   1.000
_cell.length_b   1.000
_cell.length_c   1.000
_cell.angle_alpha   90.00
_cell.angle_beta   90.00
_cell.angle_gamma   90.00
#
_symmetry.space_group_name_H-M   'P 1'
#
loop_
_entity.id
_entity.type
_entity.pdbx_description
1 polymer ?
#
loop_
_entity_poly.entity_id
_entity_poly.type
_entity_poly.pdbx_seq_one_letter_code
_entity_poly.pdbx_strand_id
1 'polypeptide(L)'
;MGIGRPNGYDPVQIFNSTSFNAFGTVEYASIFCSNDNYSVQRDETWRASSRGVCLVTRITATVRTPSGNIQAEPYTSSGTSYSQFAIIQVGVNRFQVTRVTSAIRRRR
;
A
#
# COMPACT_ATOMS: atom_id res chain seq x y z
N MET A 1 2.81 21.14 -25.57
CA MET A 1 2.42 19.72 -25.61
C MET A 1 1.98 19.28 -24.22
N GLY A 2 0.67 19.18 -23.98
CA GLY A 2 0.13 18.68 -22.72
C GLY A 2 0.09 17.15 -22.74
N ILE A 3 0.97 16.51 -21.99
CA ILE A 3 1.03 15.05 -21.85
C ILE A 3 -0.21 14.60 -21.07
N GLY A 4 -1.18 14.03 -21.78
CA GLY A 4 -2.40 13.48 -21.20
C GLY A 4 -2.06 12.47 -20.12
N ARG A 5 -2.56 12.69 -18.91
CA ARG A 5 -2.59 11.65 -17.86
C ARG A 5 -3.39 10.47 -18.42
N PRO A 6 -2.87 9.24 -18.46
CA PRO A 6 -3.63 8.13 -18.98
C PRO A 6 -4.84 7.91 -18.08
N ASN A 7 -6.00 7.61 -18.69
CA ASN A 7 -7.30 7.36 -18.08
C ASN A 7 -7.25 6.22 -17.04
N GLY A 8 -6.76 6.49 -15.84
CA GLY A 8 -6.55 5.49 -14.80
C GLY A 8 -6.37 6.10 -13.42
N TYR A 9 -6.38 5.24 -12.41
CA TYR A 9 -6.16 5.63 -11.04
C TYR A 9 -4.66 5.87 -10.77
N ASP A 10 -4.34 6.80 -9.86
CA ASP A 10 -2.94 7.08 -9.47
C ASP A 10 -2.21 5.82 -9.01
N PRO A 11 -0.92 5.60 -9.33
CA PRO A 11 -0.19 4.40 -8.90
C PRO A 11 -0.26 4.18 -7.39
N VAL A 12 -0.32 2.91 -6.98
CA VAL A 12 -0.35 2.54 -5.57
C VAL A 12 0.96 2.95 -4.90
N GLN A 13 0.86 3.54 -3.72
CA GLN A 13 1.97 3.93 -2.87
C GLN A 13 1.80 3.27 -1.52
N ILE A 14 2.85 2.63 -1.03
CA ILE A 14 2.88 1.95 0.26
C ILE A 14 4.05 2.53 1.05
N PHE A 15 3.72 3.35 2.05
CA PHE A 15 4.68 3.89 2.98
C PHE A 15 4.93 2.90 4.12
N ASN A 16 6.18 2.62 4.42
CA ASN A 16 6.53 1.80 5.57
C ASN A 16 6.89 2.67 6.76
N SER A 17 5.94 2.88 7.66
CA SER A 17 6.13 3.65 8.89
C SER A 17 6.78 2.83 10.02
N THR A 18 7.16 1.58 9.76
CA THR A 18 7.77 0.70 10.76
C THR A 18 9.29 0.83 10.71
N SER A 19 9.96 0.53 11.83
CA SER A 19 11.43 0.52 11.91
C SER A 19 12.08 -0.70 11.23
N PHE A 20 11.31 -1.48 10.48
CA PHE A 20 11.71 -2.76 9.89
C PHE A 20 11.39 -2.78 8.40
N ASN A 21 12.08 -3.63 7.64
CA ASN A 21 11.76 -3.80 6.22
C ASN A 21 10.49 -4.62 6.06
N ALA A 22 9.69 -4.31 5.05
CA ALA A 22 8.44 -5.00 4.78
C ALA A 22 8.33 -5.43 3.32
N PHE A 23 7.59 -6.51 3.07
CA PHE A 23 7.30 -6.99 1.73
C PHE A 23 5.91 -7.59 1.67
N GLY A 24 5.32 -7.66 0.48
CA GLY A 24 3.99 -8.21 0.32
C GLY A 24 3.47 -8.09 -1.11
N THR A 25 2.15 -8.20 -1.24
CA THR A 25 1.47 -8.20 -2.53
C THR A 25 0.27 -7.27 -2.50
N VAL A 26 0.13 -6.46 -3.54
CA VAL A 26 -1.06 -5.68 -3.88
C VAL A 26 -1.90 -6.50 -4.84
N GLU A 27 -3.11 -6.83 -4.40
CA GLU A 27 -4.11 -7.54 -5.19
C GLU A 27 -5.13 -6.54 -5.75
N TYR A 28 -5.50 -6.75 -7.01
CA TYR A 28 -6.45 -5.89 -7.72
C TYR A 28 -7.75 -6.63 -8.07
N ALA A 29 -8.85 -5.90 -8.13
CA ALA A 29 -10.15 -6.38 -8.60
C ALA A 29 -10.14 -6.45 -10.14
N SER A 30 -9.81 -7.62 -10.68
CA SER A 30 -10.17 -8.13 -12.02
C SER A 30 -9.13 -9.15 -12.50
N ILE A 31 -9.54 -10.12 -13.31
CA ILE A 31 -8.64 -11.08 -13.99
C ILE A 31 -7.70 -10.40 -15.00
N PHE A 32 -8.03 -9.20 -15.45
CA PHE A 32 -7.21 -8.43 -16.39
C PHE A 32 -6.11 -7.61 -15.69
N CYS A 33 -6.07 -7.64 -14.36
CA CYS A 33 -5.10 -6.91 -13.55
C CYS A 33 -4.08 -7.87 -12.95
N SER A 34 -2.80 -7.59 -13.14
CA SER A 34 -1.73 -8.36 -12.51
C SER A 34 -1.46 -7.81 -11.11
N ASN A 35 -1.32 -8.70 -10.14
CA ASN A 35 -0.95 -8.34 -8.78
C ASN A 35 0.49 -7.82 -8.75
N ASP A 36 0.76 -6.80 -7.93
CA ASP A 36 2.10 -6.26 -7.76
C ASP A 36 2.73 -6.81 -6.48
N ASN A 37 3.89 -7.45 -6.62
CA ASN A 37 4.73 -7.77 -5.47
C ASN A 37 5.62 -6.58 -5.15
N TYR A 38 5.77 -6.28 -3.87
CA TYR A 38 6.56 -5.15 -3.42
C TYR A 38 7.47 -5.51 -2.25
N SER A 39 8.56 -4.74 -2.15
CA SER A 39 9.45 -4.72 -1.00
C SER A 39 9.79 -3.26 -0.73
N VAL A 40 9.70 -2.85 0.54
CA VAL A 40 9.88 -1.48 0.98
C VAL A 40 10.76 -1.46 2.22
N GLN A 41 11.80 -0.62 2.24
CA GLN A 41 12.65 -0.48 3.41
C GLN A 41 11.93 0.30 4.51
N ARG A 42 12.50 0.29 5.72
CA ARG A 42 12.03 1.15 6.82
C ARG A 42 12.00 2.61 6.39
N ASP A 43 10.98 3.34 6.82
CA ASP A 43 10.81 4.78 6.57
C ASP A 43 10.79 5.18 5.07
N GLU A 44 10.62 4.21 4.16
CA GLU A 44 10.56 4.43 2.71
C GLU A 44 9.15 4.24 2.14
N THR A 45 8.95 4.74 0.93
CA THR A 45 7.71 4.54 0.17
C THR A 45 8.00 3.71 -1.07
N TRP A 46 7.33 2.56 -1.20
CA TRP A 46 7.27 1.86 -2.47
C TRP A 46 6.15 2.45 -3.34
N ARG A 47 6.40 2.54 -4.64
CA ARG A 47 5.44 3.03 -5.63
C ARG A 47 5.32 2.03 -6.77
N ALA A 48 4.09 1.63 -7.08
CA ALA A 48 3.78 0.81 -8.25
C ALA A 48 4.17 1.55 -9.54
N SER A 49 4.58 0.80 -10.56
CA SER A 49 4.86 1.36 -11.88
C SER A 49 3.59 1.87 -12.55
N SER A 50 2.47 1.14 -12.44
CA SER A 50 1.14 1.53 -12.89
C SER A 50 0.08 0.61 -12.27
N ARG A 51 -1.15 1.10 -12.10
CA ARG A 51 -2.32 0.25 -11.81
C ARG A 51 -3.44 0.36 -12.84
N GLY A 52 -3.30 1.24 -13.84
CA GLY A 52 -4.35 1.51 -14.81
C GLY A 52 -5.71 1.82 -14.15
N VAL A 53 -6.76 1.14 -14.61
CA VAL A 53 -8.14 1.25 -14.08
C VAL A 53 -8.47 0.22 -12.99
N CYS A 54 -7.46 -0.51 -12.51
CA CYS A 54 -7.65 -1.61 -11.56
C CYS A 54 -7.87 -1.08 -10.14
N LEU A 55 -8.97 -1.50 -9.50
CA LEU A 55 -9.26 -1.19 -8.11
C LEU A 55 -8.43 -2.08 -7.18
N VAL A 56 -7.95 -1.56 -6.07
CA VAL A 56 -7.22 -2.37 -5.07
C VAL A 56 -8.23 -3.14 -4.23
N THR A 57 -8.09 -4.45 -4.11
CA THR A 57 -8.96 -5.29 -3.25
C THR A 57 -8.26 -5.69 -1.98
N ARG A 58 -6.96 -5.98 -2.03
CA ARG A 58 -6.21 -6.43 -0.86
C ARG A 58 -4.76 -6.00 -0.92
N ILE A 59 -4.20 -5.65 0.23
CA ILE A 59 -2.76 -5.41 0.38
C ILE A 59 -2.27 -6.23 1.55
N THR A 60 -1.41 -7.18 1.27
CA THR A 60 -0.72 -7.99 2.28
C THR A 60 0.62 -7.34 2.61
N ALA A 61 1.05 -7.45 3.86
CA ALA A 61 2.38 -7.04 4.28
C ALA A 61 2.95 -8.02 5.29
N THR A 62 4.24 -8.31 5.17
CA THR A 62 5.03 -9.09 6.11
C THR A 62 6.23 -8.24 6.51
N VAL A 63 6.35 -7.99 7.81
CA VAL A 63 7.40 -7.15 8.41
C VAL A 63 8.53 -8.04 8.91
N ARG A 64 9.77 -7.75 8.48
CA ARG A 64 10.97 -8.50 8.85
C ARG A 64 11.57 -7.94 10.13
N THR A 65 11.20 -8.53 11.26
CA THR A 65 11.73 -8.14 12.57
C THR A 65 12.90 -9.02 12.98
N PRO A 66 13.74 -8.63 13.96
CA PRO A 66 14.77 -9.49 14.54
C PRO A 66 14.22 -10.79 15.14
N SER A 67 12.96 -10.77 15.62
CA SER A 67 12.24 -11.95 16.11
C SER A 67 11.68 -12.85 15.00
N GLY A 68 11.84 -12.46 13.74
CA GLY A 68 11.33 -13.19 12.57
C GLY A 68 10.35 -12.38 11.71
N ASN A 69 9.77 -13.05 10.73
CA ASN A 69 8.79 -12.46 9.83
C ASN A 69 7.41 -12.45 10.49
N ILE A 70 6.85 -11.27 10.67
CA ILE A 70 5.52 -11.08 11.25
C ILE A 70 4.57 -10.64 10.15
N GLN A 71 3.49 -11.40 9.96
CA GLN A 71 2.44 -11.02 9.02
C GLN A 71 1.61 -9.88 9.63
N ALA A 72 1.54 -8.76 8.91
CA ALA A 72 0.68 -7.64 9.25
C ALA A 72 -0.78 -7.96 8.92
N GLU A 73 -1.70 -7.35 9.64
CA GLU A 73 -3.12 -7.36 9.29
C GLU A 73 -3.31 -6.70 7.91
N PRO A 74 -3.82 -7.44 6.91
CA PRO A 74 -3.90 -6.94 5.54
C PRO A 74 -5.03 -5.92 5.41
N TYR A 75 -4.83 -4.93 4.53
CA TYR A 75 -5.94 -4.11 4.07
C TYR A 75 -6.82 -4.93 3.14
N THR A 76 -8.13 -4.95 3.36
CA THR A 76 -9.10 -5.63 2.49
C THR A 76 -10.26 -4.71 2.16
N SER A 77 -10.71 -4.72 0.91
CA SER A 77 -11.87 -3.98 0.41
C SER A 77 -12.52 -4.71 -0.75
N SER A 78 -13.77 -4.35 -1.08
CA SER A 78 -14.45 -4.82 -2.29
C SER A 78 -13.91 -4.20 -3.59
N GLY A 79 -12.87 -3.35 -3.50
CA GLY A 79 -12.30 -2.59 -4.61
C GLY A 79 -12.28 -1.10 -4.28
N THR A 80 -11.10 -0.50 -4.18
CA THR A 80 -10.94 0.92 -3.88
C THR A 80 -10.10 1.68 -4.91
N SER A 81 -10.48 2.96 -5.12
CA SER A 81 -9.74 3.94 -5.88
C SER A 81 -8.63 4.62 -5.08
N TYR A 82 -8.52 4.39 -3.76
CA TYR A 82 -7.41 4.91 -2.95
C TYR A 82 -6.07 4.40 -3.50
N SER A 83 -5.10 5.30 -3.61
CA SER A 83 -3.73 4.99 -4.06
C SER A 83 -2.75 4.91 -2.91
N GLN A 84 -3.01 5.55 -1.78
CA GLN A 84 -2.02 5.72 -0.71
C GLN A 84 -2.35 4.84 0.49
N PHE A 85 -1.36 4.04 0.89
CA PHE A 85 -1.43 3.10 2.00
C PHE A 85 -0.17 3.21 2.85
N ALA A 86 -0.28 2.79 4.09
CA ALA A 86 0.84 2.74 5.02
C ALA A 86 0.83 1.44 5.81
N ILE A 87 2.02 0.90 6.04
CA ILE A 87 2.26 -0.17 7.01
C ILE A 87 2.60 0.51 8.33
N ILE A 88 1.78 0.27 9.35
CA ILE A 88 1.92 0.88 10.67
C ILE A 88 2.10 -0.21 11.73
N GLN A 89 2.79 0.15 12.81
CA GLN A 89 2.86 -0.66 14.00
C GLN A 89 1.75 -0.26 14.97
N VAL A 90 0.89 -1.21 15.33
CA VAL A 90 -0.27 -0.98 16.21
C VAL A 90 -0.10 -1.61 17.60
N GLY A 91 1.01 -2.33 17.82
CA GLY A 91 1.37 -2.91 19.10
C GLY A 91 2.74 -3.58 19.06
N VAL A 92 3.13 -4.22 20.17
CA VAL A 92 4.35 -5.04 20.20
C VAL A 92 4.18 -6.19 19.21
N ASN A 93 5.06 -6.25 18.21
CA ASN A 93 5.00 -7.28 17.16
C ASN A 93 3.64 -7.37 16.44
N ARG A 94 2.88 -6.27 16.40
CA ARG A 94 1.61 -6.18 15.69
C ARG A 94 1.67 -5.06 14.67
N PHE A 95 1.43 -5.41 13.41
CA PHE A 95 1.47 -4.50 12.28
C PHE A 95 0.16 -4.57 11.51
N GLN A 96 -0.18 -3.49 10.83
CA GLN A 96 -1.39 -3.39 10.01
C GLN A 96 -1.12 -2.54 8.77
N VAL A 97 -1.76 -2.90 7.66
CA VAL A 97 -1.84 -2.04 6.48
C VAL A 97 -3.11 -1.19 6.57
N THR A 98 -2.96 0.12 6.47
CA THR A 98 -4.07 1.06 6.50
C THR A 98 -4.03 2.00 5.31
N ARG A 99 -5.19 2.54 4.93
CA ARG A 99 -5.27 3.62 3.94
C ARG A 99 -4.74 4.92 4.55
N VAL A 100 -3.99 5.68 3.78
CA VAL A 100 -3.63 7.05 4.14
C VAL A 100 -4.68 7.98 3.56
N THR A 101 -5.52 8.54 4.43
CA THR A 101 -6.41 9.63 4.05
C THR A 101 -5.70 10.94 4.34
N SER A 102 -5.49 11.78 3.33
CA SER A 102 -5.07 13.16 3.54
C SER A 102 -6.10 13.87 4.41
N ALA A 103 -5.88 13.94 5.72
CA ALA A 103 -6.56 14.90 6.56
C ALA A 103 -5.98 16.26 6.16
N ILE A 104 -6.58 16.93 5.18
CA ILE A 104 -6.44 18.38 5.09
C ILE A 104 -7.00 18.88 6.41
N ARG A 105 -6.12 19.12 7.39
CA ARG A 105 -6.43 20.02 8.49
C ARG A 105 -6.73 21.34 7.82
N ARG A 106 -8.01 21.61 7.52
CA ARG A 106 -8.50 22.97 7.34
C ARG A 106 -8.14 23.68 8.65
N ARG A 107 -7.00 24.36 8.67
CA ARG A 107 -6.75 25.44 9.63
C ARG A 107 -7.90 26.41 9.38
N ARG A 108 -8.83 26.47 10.34
CA ARG A 108 -9.75 27.60 10.48
C ARG A 108 -8.94 28.84 10.82
#